data_AF-R9MNF7-F1
#
_entry.id   AF-R9MNF7-F1
#
_cell.length_a   1.000
_cell.length_b   1.000
_cell.length_c   1.000
_cell.angle_alpha   90.00
_cell.angle_beta   90.00
_cell.angle_gamma   90.00
#
_symmetry.space_group_name_H-M   'P 1'
#
loop_
_entity.id
_entity.type
_entity.pdbx_description
1 polymer ?
#
loop_
_entity_poly.entity_id
_entity_poly.type
_entity_poly.pdbx_seq_one_letter_code
_entity_poly.pdbx_strand_id
1 'polypeptide(L)'
;MFVSLFLVMMGYIVYFNLTQSRDFIRSPYNQRQDALADRIVRGSILDKNGKVLAKTEVGKSGKEYRKYPYGDMFAHVIGYTAKGKTGLEAVENSALLTSNAFFFEKFQRELKDEKIVGDNVVTTLDADIQEAAYDALGSSKGAVVAIEPSTGKIVAMVSKPDFDPNTISEEWEELNEDDGGVLVNRATQGQYAPGSTFKVVTALEFMREDSRYSNYSYKCGGEIEAGSNTIHCYGGKVHGRVDLKDSLAYSCNTSFCNIGSGLQIEKFRKTTKELLFDRDLPSDLPFKKSKFALTKHAGPAERMMTAMGQGQTQVSPYHMALITSAIANSGTLMKPYLVDSITSYSGTIVSKNKPDKYKELMKPKEAAQLKKYMESVTDYGTASVLGDAEYTTAGKTGTAEYSSDKGKDHSWFIGIANVDNPDLVVSVVIEASDGTSKAVNVAKKVFDAYY
;
A
#
# COMPACT_ATOMS: atom_id res chain seq x y z
N MET A 1 -8.39 47.33 11.84
CA MET A 1 -8.24 46.25 12.83
C MET A 1 -9.34 45.20 12.72
N PHE A 2 -10.61 45.52 12.97
CA PHE A 2 -11.71 44.55 12.91
C PHE A 2 -11.91 43.91 11.52
N VAL A 3 -11.81 44.70 10.44
CA VAL A 3 -11.88 44.18 9.06
C VAL A 3 -10.75 43.20 8.77
N SER A 4 -9.53 43.49 9.24
CA SER A 4 -8.36 42.62 9.07
C SER A 4 -8.52 41.30 9.84
N LEU A 5 -9.00 41.36 11.09
CA LEU A 5 -9.30 40.17 11.89
C LEU A 5 -10.40 39.31 11.24
N PHE A 6 -11.43 39.94 10.67
CA PHE A 6 -12.51 39.24 9.98
C PHE A 6 -12.01 38.53 8.71
N LEU A 7 -11.15 39.18 7.92
CA LEU A 7 -10.52 38.57 6.74
C LEU A 7 -9.59 37.41 7.11
N VAL A 8 -8.81 37.54 8.19
CA VAL A 8 -7.98 36.44 8.72
C VAL A 8 -8.85 35.28 9.19
N MET A 9 -9.97 35.56 9.86
CA MET A 9 -10.91 34.53 10.31
C MET A 9 -11.62 33.85 9.14
N MET A 10 -12.05 34.59 8.10
CA MET A 10 -12.57 33.99 6.86
C MET A 10 -11.51 33.13 6.16
N GLY A 11 -10.28 33.62 6.03
CA GLY A 11 -9.16 32.86 5.47
C GLY A 11 -8.89 31.58 6.26
N TYR A 12 -8.93 31.67 7.60
CA TYR A 12 -8.80 30.52 8.48
C TYR A 12 -9.98 29.56 8.35
N ILE A 13 -11.22 30.03 8.26
CA ILE A 13 -12.41 29.18 8.07
C ILE A 13 -12.35 28.46 6.72
N VAL A 14 -11.93 29.14 5.65
CA VAL A 14 -11.73 28.52 4.33
C VAL A 14 -10.61 27.48 4.40
N TYR A 15 -9.46 27.82 4.99
CA TYR A 15 -8.35 26.89 5.21
C TYR A 15 -8.79 25.68 6.05
N PHE A 16 -9.47 25.92 7.17
CA PHE A 16 -10.00 24.89 8.05
C PHE A 16 -10.97 23.98 7.32
N ASN A 17 -11.93 24.54 6.56
CA ASN A 17 -12.89 23.75 5.79
C ASN A 17 -12.20 22.90 4.71
N LEU A 18 -11.20 23.44 4.02
CA LEU A 18 -10.52 22.74 2.93
C LEU A 18 -9.49 21.70 3.41
N THR A 19 -8.87 21.90 4.57
CA THR A 19 -7.71 21.11 5.01
C THR A 19 -7.93 20.33 6.32
N GLN A 20 -8.60 20.91 7.32
CA GLN A 20 -8.66 20.34 8.67
C GLN A 20 -10.04 19.83 9.10
N SER A 21 -11.11 20.24 8.41
CA SER A 21 -12.49 19.88 8.77
C SER A 21 -12.71 18.38 8.77
N ARG A 22 -12.13 17.68 7.79
CA ARG A 22 -12.21 16.22 7.67
C ARG A 22 -11.59 15.53 8.87
N ASP A 23 -10.42 15.95 9.31
CA ASP A 23 -9.71 15.36 10.45
C ASP A 23 -10.44 15.59 11.78
N PHE A 24 -11.03 16.78 11.95
CA PHE A 24 -11.81 17.11 13.15
C PHE A 24 -13.15 16.35 13.20
N ILE A 25 -13.85 16.25 12.08
CA ILE A 25 -15.11 15.50 11.98
C ILE A 25 -14.85 14.00 12.20
N ARG A 26 -13.74 13.44 11.71
CA ARG A 26 -13.36 12.03 11.86
C ARG A 26 -12.81 11.67 13.25
N SER A 27 -12.66 12.63 14.16
CA SER A 27 -12.09 12.37 15.49
C SER A 27 -12.98 11.45 16.33
N PRO A 28 -12.41 10.40 16.96
CA PRO A 28 -13.16 9.49 17.84
C PRO A 28 -13.69 10.16 19.11
N TYR A 29 -13.25 11.39 19.43
CA TYR A 29 -13.72 12.17 20.59
C TYR A 29 -14.90 13.09 20.28
N ASN A 30 -15.45 13.04 19.06
CA ASN A 30 -16.57 13.89 18.66
C ASN A 30 -17.91 13.37 19.21
N GLN A 31 -18.31 13.84 20.40
CA GLN A 31 -19.57 13.47 21.07
C GLN A 31 -20.84 13.69 20.22
N ARG A 32 -20.80 14.54 19.19
CA ARG A 32 -21.94 14.71 18.28
C ARG A 32 -22.22 13.47 17.43
N GLN A 33 -21.21 12.63 17.19
CA GLN A 33 -21.38 11.41 16.41
C GLN A 33 -22.11 10.32 17.20
N ASP A 34 -21.91 10.26 18.52
CA ASP A 34 -22.64 9.34 19.38
C ASP A 34 -24.13 9.70 19.44
N ALA A 35 -24.46 11.00 19.49
CA ALA A 35 -25.85 11.48 19.40
C ALA A 35 -26.52 11.20 18.04
N LEU A 36 -25.75 11.06 16.96
CA LEU A 36 -26.28 10.65 15.65
C LEU A 36 -26.60 9.15 15.62
N ALA A 37 -25.79 8.31 16.25
CA ALA A 37 -26.02 6.86 16.34
C ALA A 37 -27.31 6.49 17.08
N ASP A 38 -27.78 7.36 17.99
CA ASP A 38 -29.08 7.19 18.66
C ASP A 38 -30.28 7.37 17.71
N ARG A 39 -30.11 8.05 16.57
CA ARG A 39 -31.19 8.37 15.62
C ARG A 39 -31.01 7.71 14.26
N ILE A 40 -29.80 7.26 13.96
CA ILE A 40 -29.41 6.77 12.64
C ILE A 40 -28.85 5.36 12.76
N VAL A 41 -29.46 4.43 12.02
CA VAL A 41 -28.89 3.10 11.79
C VAL A 41 -27.70 3.28 10.87
N ARG A 42 -26.52 2.88 11.34
CA ARG A 42 -25.27 3.03 10.59
C ARG A 42 -25.36 2.37 9.21
N GLY A 43 -25.01 3.12 8.16
CA GLY A 43 -25.09 2.67 6.76
C GLY A 43 -24.09 1.56 6.42
N SER A 44 -24.20 1.01 5.22
CA SER A 44 -23.37 -0.15 4.80
C SER A 44 -22.05 0.28 4.16
N ILE A 45 -21.02 -0.55 4.24
CA ILE A 45 -19.81 -0.43 3.43
C ILE A 45 -19.87 -1.49 2.34
N LEU A 46 -19.69 -1.07 1.09
CA LEU A 46 -19.82 -1.90 -0.11
C LEU A 46 -18.51 -1.96 -0.88
N ASP A 47 -18.26 -3.06 -1.59
CA ASP A 47 -17.21 -3.13 -2.61
C ASP A 47 -17.62 -2.33 -3.87
N LYS A 48 -16.72 -2.21 -4.85
CA LYS A 48 -16.98 -1.45 -6.08
C LYS A 48 -18.16 -2.02 -6.91
N ASN A 49 -18.53 -3.28 -6.69
CA ASN A 49 -19.58 -4.01 -7.40
C ASN A 49 -20.89 -4.07 -6.58
N GLY A 50 -20.94 -3.48 -5.39
CA GLY A 50 -22.10 -3.45 -4.51
C GLY A 50 -22.21 -4.64 -3.54
N LYS A 51 -21.21 -5.52 -3.45
CA LYS A 51 -21.16 -6.58 -2.43
C LYS A 51 -20.98 -5.95 -1.04
N VAL A 52 -21.71 -6.44 -0.05
CA VAL A 52 -21.73 -5.86 1.30
C VAL A 52 -20.52 -6.32 2.11
N LEU A 53 -19.63 -5.40 2.46
CA LEU A 53 -18.44 -5.64 3.27
C LEU A 53 -18.69 -5.42 4.77
N ALA A 54 -19.56 -4.48 5.12
CA ALA A 54 -20.06 -4.27 6.47
C ALA A 54 -21.49 -3.73 6.44
N LYS A 55 -22.34 -4.18 7.37
CA LYS A 55 -23.72 -3.68 7.51
C LYS A 55 -24.19 -3.72 8.96
N THR A 56 -25.26 -2.99 9.24
CA THR A 56 -25.92 -3.03 10.54
C THR A 56 -27.16 -3.90 10.44
N GLU A 57 -27.27 -4.91 11.31
CA GLU A 57 -28.47 -5.73 11.47
C GLU A 57 -29.21 -5.30 12.74
N VAL A 58 -30.53 -5.13 12.64
CA VAL A 58 -31.38 -4.75 13.77
C VAL A 58 -32.11 -6.00 14.26
N GLY A 59 -31.84 -6.41 15.50
CA GLY A 59 -32.49 -7.56 16.13
C GLY A 59 -33.94 -7.27 16.51
N LYS A 60 -34.68 -8.32 16.88
CA LYS A 60 -36.11 -8.22 17.28
C LYS A 60 -36.37 -7.27 18.47
N SER A 61 -35.37 -7.06 19.33
CA SER A 61 -35.42 -6.13 20.46
C SER A 61 -35.08 -4.68 20.10
N GLY A 62 -34.84 -4.38 18.82
CA GLY A 62 -34.33 -3.08 18.38
C GLY A 62 -32.82 -2.89 18.59
N LYS A 63 -32.13 -3.88 19.17
CA LYS A 63 -30.68 -3.83 19.35
C LYS A 63 -29.96 -3.95 18.00
N GLU A 64 -29.04 -3.05 17.75
CA GLU A 64 -28.23 -3.00 16.54
C GLU A 64 -26.93 -3.79 16.71
N TYR A 65 -26.56 -4.54 15.67
CA TYR A 65 -25.32 -5.31 15.62
C TYR A 65 -24.60 -4.99 14.31
N ARG A 66 -23.31 -4.65 14.40
CA ARG A 66 -22.47 -4.44 13.22
C ARG A 66 -21.93 -5.79 12.75
N LYS A 67 -22.18 -6.14 11.49
CA LYS A 67 -21.84 -7.42 10.88
C LYS A 67 -20.91 -7.22 9.69
N TYR A 68 -19.92 -8.09 9.60
CA TYR A 68 -18.91 -8.12 8.55
C TYR A 68 -19.02 -9.46 7.83
N PRO A 69 -19.75 -9.54 6.69
CA PRO A 69 -20.09 -10.81 6.05
C PRO A 69 -18.90 -11.67 5.59
N TYR A 70 -17.74 -11.04 5.41
CA TYR A 70 -16.50 -11.67 4.96
C TYR A 70 -15.51 -11.95 6.10
N GLY A 71 -15.94 -11.78 7.35
CA GLY A 71 -15.08 -11.97 8.54
C GLY A 71 -13.77 -11.18 8.42
N ASP A 72 -12.67 -11.91 8.57
CA ASP A 72 -11.31 -11.40 8.73
C ASP A 72 -10.72 -10.81 7.44
N MET A 73 -11.24 -11.21 6.27
CA MET A 73 -10.63 -10.90 4.96
C MET A 73 -10.43 -9.40 4.70
N PHE A 74 -11.29 -8.58 5.29
CA PHE A 74 -11.27 -7.13 5.16
C PHE A 74 -10.94 -6.41 6.48
N ALA A 75 -10.55 -7.14 7.52
CA ALA A 75 -10.49 -6.64 8.90
C ALA A 75 -9.67 -5.36 9.05
N HIS A 76 -8.47 -5.29 8.47
CA HIS A 76 -7.61 -4.10 8.64
C HIS A 76 -8.01 -2.91 7.77
N VAL A 77 -8.63 -3.14 6.62
CA VAL A 77 -9.02 -2.07 5.69
C VAL A 77 -10.39 -1.50 6.07
N ILE A 78 -11.36 -2.36 6.37
CA ILE A 78 -12.69 -1.95 6.83
C ILE A 78 -12.65 -1.54 8.30
N GLY A 79 -11.95 -2.29 9.15
CA GLY A 79 -11.88 -2.04 10.58
C GLY A 79 -13.06 -2.61 11.35
N TYR A 80 -13.20 -2.16 12.59
CA TYR A 80 -14.26 -2.55 13.52
C TYR A 80 -14.82 -1.33 14.26
N THR A 81 -15.91 -1.52 15.01
CA THR A 81 -16.58 -0.44 15.78
C THR A 81 -16.73 -0.68 17.27
N ALA A 82 -16.41 -1.87 17.79
CA ALA A 82 -16.82 -2.29 19.13
C ALA A 82 -15.90 -1.87 20.29
N LYS A 83 -14.61 -1.62 20.02
CA LYS A 83 -13.60 -1.22 21.02
C LYS A 83 -12.84 0.02 20.51
N GLY A 84 -13.61 1.06 20.20
CA GLY A 84 -13.16 2.15 19.33
C GLY A 84 -13.46 1.84 17.87
N LYS A 85 -13.00 2.71 16.97
CA LYS A 85 -13.19 2.57 15.52
C LYS A 85 -11.83 2.56 14.82
N THR A 86 -11.67 1.71 13.82
CA THR A 86 -10.45 1.60 12.98
C THR A 86 -10.84 1.54 11.51
N GLY A 87 -9.87 1.52 10.60
CA GLY A 87 -10.13 1.34 9.16
C GLY A 87 -11.09 2.36 8.57
N LEU A 88 -11.83 1.94 7.53
CA LEU A 88 -12.90 2.74 6.93
C LEU A 88 -14.07 3.00 7.88
N GLU A 89 -14.30 2.16 8.89
CA GLU A 89 -15.30 2.42 9.92
C GLU A 89 -14.98 3.71 10.72
N ALA A 90 -13.70 3.99 10.96
CA ALA A 90 -13.27 5.25 11.56
C ALA A 90 -13.25 6.40 10.55
N VAL A 91 -12.63 6.17 9.39
CA VAL A 91 -12.40 7.21 8.37
C VAL A 91 -13.73 7.74 7.81
N GLU A 92 -14.72 6.88 7.61
CA GLU A 92 -16.03 7.25 7.06
C GLU A 92 -17.15 7.26 8.11
N ASN A 93 -16.79 7.34 9.40
CA ASN A 93 -17.76 7.33 10.51
C ASN A 93 -18.89 8.35 10.33
N SER A 94 -18.55 9.56 9.88
CA SER A 94 -19.52 10.63 9.67
C SER A 94 -20.46 10.33 8.50
N ALA A 95 -19.96 9.78 7.40
CA ALA A 95 -20.79 9.43 6.25
C ALA A 95 -21.77 8.32 6.62
N LEU A 96 -21.27 7.27 7.28
CA LEU A 96 -22.07 6.12 7.74
C LEU A 96 -23.15 6.49 8.78
N LEU A 97 -22.99 7.61 9.48
CA LEU A 97 -23.95 8.15 10.45
C LEU A 97 -24.67 9.41 9.96
N THR A 98 -24.57 9.74 8.67
CA THR A 98 -25.38 10.78 8.02
C THR A 98 -26.38 10.10 7.12
N SER A 99 -27.59 10.64 7.00
CA SER A 99 -28.57 10.14 6.04
C SER A 99 -28.95 11.20 5.03
N ASN A 100 -28.81 10.88 3.74
CA ASN A 100 -29.33 11.64 2.62
C ASN A 100 -30.59 10.98 2.00
N ALA A 101 -31.35 10.23 2.81
CA ALA A 101 -32.67 9.73 2.44
C ALA A 101 -33.61 10.87 2.00
N PHE A 102 -34.57 10.54 1.12
CA PHE A 102 -35.58 11.50 0.65
C PHE A 102 -36.37 12.10 1.82
N PHE A 103 -36.67 13.39 1.75
CA PHE A 103 -37.30 14.14 2.85
C PHE A 103 -38.61 13.50 3.36
N PHE A 104 -39.47 13.04 2.46
CA PHE A 104 -40.74 12.39 2.83
C PHE A 104 -40.54 11.10 3.62
N GLU A 105 -39.48 10.34 3.33
CA GLU A 105 -39.19 9.12 4.06
C GLU A 105 -38.64 9.41 5.46
N LYS A 106 -37.74 10.41 5.57
CA LYS A 106 -37.26 10.87 6.88
C LYS A 106 -38.43 11.29 7.78
N PHE A 107 -39.37 12.05 7.22
CA PHE A 107 -40.57 12.48 7.93
C PHE A 107 -41.47 11.30 8.34
N GLN A 108 -41.68 10.32 7.46
CA GLN A 108 -42.47 9.13 7.79
C GLN A 108 -41.84 8.26 8.89
N ARG A 109 -40.52 8.07 8.86
CA ARG A 109 -39.79 7.32 9.90
C ARG A 109 -39.80 8.05 11.23
N GLU A 110 -39.61 9.37 11.22
CA GLU A 110 -39.70 10.21 12.41
C GLU A 110 -41.09 10.15 13.06
N LEU A 111 -42.18 10.15 12.27
CA LEU A 111 -43.54 9.97 12.79
C LEU A 111 -43.79 8.57 13.41
N LYS A 112 -43.05 7.56 12.96
CA LYS A 112 -43.12 6.18 13.48
C LYS A 112 -42.15 5.91 14.62
N ASP A 113 -41.37 6.92 15.03
CA ASP A 113 -40.26 6.78 15.98
C ASP A 113 -39.24 5.70 15.54
N GLU A 114 -39.07 5.56 14.22
CA GLU A 114 -38.11 4.64 13.59
C GLU A 114 -36.82 5.38 13.24
N LYS A 115 -35.67 4.77 13.52
CA LYS A 115 -34.37 5.32 13.10
C LYS A 115 -34.27 5.42 11.58
N ILE A 116 -33.55 6.43 11.11
CA ILE A 116 -33.26 6.62 9.69
C ILE A 116 -32.01 5.82 9.31
N VAL A 117 -31.95 5.24 8.11
CA VAL A 117 -30.74 4.54 7.65
C VAL A 117 -29.71 5.54 7.12
N GLY A 118 -28.47 5.39 7.59
CA GLY A 118 -27.32 6.16 7.14
C GLY A 118 -26.90 5.83 5.71
N ASP A 119 -26.07 6.68 5.16
CA ASP A 119 -25.54 6.55 3.81
C ASP A 119 -24.56 5.38 3.71
N ASN A 120 -24.48 4.80 2.51
CA ASN A 120 -23.52 3.76 2.21
C ASN A 120 -22.19 4.37 1.75
N VAL A 121 -21.10 3.69 2.11
CA VAL A 121 -19.75 3.94 1.60
C VAL A 121 -19.45 2.90 0.53
N VAL A 122 -19.30 3.32 -0.71
CA VAL A 122 -18.85 2.44 -1.81
C VAL A 122 -17.35 2.56 -1.94
N THR A 123 -16.65 1.46 -1.69
CA THR A 123 -15.20 1.40 -1.73
C THR A 123 -14.67 1.21 -3.16
N THR A 124 -13.36 1.38 -3.33
CA THR A 124 -12.64 0.98 -4.55
C THR A 124 -12.25 -0.50 -4.54
N LEU A 125 -12.41 -1.17 -3.40
CA LEU A 125 -12.05 -2.58 -3.23
C LEU A 125 -12.91 -3.45 -4.14
N ASP A 126 -12.32 -4.53 -4.62
CA ASP A 126 -13.00 -5.60 -5.33
C ASP A 126 -12.92 -6.87 -4.48
N ALA A 127 -14.07 -7.44 -4.13
CA ALA A 127 -14.09 -8.62 -3.28
C ALA A 127 -13.41 -9.84 -3.90
N ASP A 128 -13.47 -10.00 -5.22
CA ASP A 128 -12.89 -11.16 -5.89
C ASP A 128 -11.36 -11.04 -5.94
N ILE A 129 -10.84 -9.83 -6.16
CA ILE A 129 -9.38 -9.57 -6.12
C ILE A 129 -8.85 -9.65 -4.68
N GLN A 130 -9.62 -9.15 -3.70
CA GLN A 130 -9.26 -9.26 -2.27
C GLN A 130 -9.20 -10.73 -1.84
N GLU A 131 -10.18 -11.55 -2.22
CA GLU A 131 -10.23 -12.98 -1.91
C GLU A 131 -9.05 -13.71 -2.54
N ALA A 132 -8.76 -13.47 -3.83
CA ALA A 132 -7.60 -14.05 -4.49
C ALA A 132 -6.28 -13.68 -3.80
N ALA A 133 -6.13 -12.43 -3.36
CA ALA A 133 -4.96 -11.98 -2.60
C ALA A 133 -4.86 -12.65 -1.22
N TYR A 134 -6.00 -12.77 -0.52
CA TYR A 134 -6.11 -13.34 0.80
C TYR A 134 -5.78 -14.83 0.81
N ASP A 135 -6.42 -15.59 -0.07
CA ASP A 135 -6.23 -17.04 -0.21
C ASP A 135 -4.82 -17.37 -0.67
N ALA A 136 -4.26 -16.58 -1.60
CA ALA A 136 -2.90 -16.80 -2.08
C ALA A 136 -1.85 -16.52 -1.00
N LEU A 137 -2.10 -15.57 -0.09
CA LEU A 137 -1.23 -15.33 1.07
C LEU A 137 -1.38 -16.43 2.13
N GLY A 138 -2.58 -17.01 2.24
CA GLY A 138 -2.90 -18.12 3.13
C GLY A 138 -2.65 -17.77 4.60
N SER A 139 -1.98 -18.67 5.33
CA SER A 139 -1.56 -18.44 6.73
C SER A 139 -0.25 -17.65 6.85
N SER A 140 0.35 -17.23 5.73
CA SER A 140 1.64 -16.54 5.76
C SER A 140 1.48 -15.15 6.34
N LYS A 141 2.33 -14.79 7.31
CA LYS A 141 2.43 -13.43 7.83
C LYS A 141 2.93 -12.51 6.71
N GLY A 142 2.28 -11.38 6.48
CA GLY A 142 2.63 -10.52 5.35
C GLY A 142 1.54 -9.52 4.98
N ALA A 143 1.64 -8.98 3.77
CA ALA A 143 0.64 -8.06 3.24
C ALA A 143 0.67 -7.99 1.71
N VAL A 144 -0.48 -7.65 1.14
CA VAL A 144 -0.68 -7.41 -0.30
C VAL A 144 -1.35 -6.04 -0.47
N VAL A 145 -0.86 -5.26 -1.43
CA VAL A 145 -1.50 -4.02 -1.90
C VAL A 145 -1.65 -4.09 -3.40
N ALA A 146 -2.86 -3.92 -3.91
CA ALA A 146 -3.16 -3.82 -5.32
C ALA A 146 -3.80 -2.46 -5.63
N ILE A 147 -3.27 -1.75 -6.62
CA ILE A 147 -3.65 -0.37 -6.94
C ILE A 147 -3.67 -0.14 -8.45
N GLU A 148 -4.70 0.57 -8.92
CA GLU A 148 -4.77 1.04 -10.30
C GLU A 148 -3.88 2.30 -10.47
N PRO A 149 -2.82 2.26 -11.29
CA PRO A 149 -1.82 3.33 -11.33
C PRO A 149 -2.34 4.62 -11.98
N SER A 150 -3.32 4.53 -12.89
CA SER A 150 -3.89 5.66 -13.62
C SER A 150 -4.93 6.46 -12.81
N THR A 151 -5.54 5.83 -11.79
CA THR A 151 -6.60 6.45 -10.98
C THR A 151 -6.18 6.67 -9.53
N GLY A 152 -5.33 5.79 -8.97
CA GLY A 152 -5.04 5.71 -7.55
C GLY A 152 -6.02 4.82 -6.76
N LYS A 153 -6.96 4.14 -7.42
CA LYS A 153 -7.91 3.25 -6.74
C LYS A 153 -7.18 2.05 -6.13
N ILE A 154 -7.32 1.86 -4.82
CA ILE A 154 -6.82 0.65 -4.17
C ILE A 154 -7.89 -0.42 -4.29
N VAL A 155 -7.60 -1.49 -5.04
CA VAL A 155 -8.57 -2.55 -5.35
C VAL A 155 -8.45 -3.75 -4.40
N ALA A 156 -7.29 -3.93 -3.76
CA ALA A 156 -7.13 -4.89 -2.66
C ALA A 156 -6.08 -4.41 -1.65
N MET A 157 -6.31 -4.70 -0.37
CA MET A 157 -5.37 -4.46 0.73
C MET A 157 -5.53 -5.55 1.79
N VAL A 158 -4.59 -6.49 1.84
CA VAL A 158 -4.57 -7.62 2.77
C VAL A 158 -3.42 -7.47 3.75
N SER A 159 -3.64 -7.83 5.01
CA SER A 159 -2.63 -7.88 6.06
C SER A 159 -2.84 -9.14 6.91
N LYS A 160 -1.76 -9.86 7.20
CA LYS A 160 -1.78 -11.12 7.97
C LYS A 160 -0.67 -11.14 9.03
N PRO A 161 -0.91 -11.68 10.24
CA PRO A 161 -2.18 -12.22 10.74
C PRO A 161 -3.26 -11.14 10.88
N ASP A 162 -4.51 -11.61 10.95
CA ASP A 162 -5.75 -10.86 11.02
C ASP A 162 -6.67 -11.40 12.13
N PHE A 163 -7.85 -10.79 12.24
CA PHE A 163 -8.83 -11.01 13.30
C PHE A 163 -10.24 -10.88 12.72
N ASP A 164 -11.24 -11.50 13.34
CA ASP A 164 -12.65 -11.33 12.94
C ASP A 164 -13.24 -10.08 13.61
N PRO A 165 -13.64 -9.04 12.84
CA PRO A 165 -14.31 -7.88 13.40
C PRO A 165 -15.68 -8.19 14.06
N ASN A 166 -16.28 -9.36 13.77
CA ASN A 166 -17.53 -9.81 14.40
C ASN A 166 -17.32 -10.29 15.84
N THR A 167 -16.17 -10.89 16.17
CA THR A 167 -15.90 -11.49 17.50
C THR A 167 -14.90 -10.69 18.35
N ILE A 168 -14.27 -9.65 17.79
CA ILE A 168 -13.27 -8.79 18.45
C ILE A 168 -13.66 -8.26 19.84
N SER A 169 -14.96 -8.10 20.15
CA SER A 169 -15.39 -7.63 21.47
C SER A 169 -15.12 -8.65 22.57
N GLU A 170 -15.27 -9.92 22.23
CA GLU A 170 -15.12 -11.08 23.11
C GLU A 170 -13.64 -11.46 23.22
N GLU A 171 -12.89 -11.29 22.13
CA GLU A 171 -11.47 -11.65 22.01
C GLU A 171 -10.50 -10.47 22.31
N TRP A 172 -11.02 -9.32 22.74
CA TRP A 172 -10.23 -8.08 22.83
C TRP A 172 -8.96 -8.20 23.68
N GLU A 173 -9.05 -8.86 24.84
CA GLU A 173 -7.91 -8.99 25.75
C GLU A 173 -6.79 -9.82 25.11
N GLU A 174 -7.14 -10.95 24.47
CA GLU A 174 -6.19 -11.81 23.76
C GLU A 174 -5.55 -11.08 22.56
N LEU A 175 -6.36 -10.43 21.72
CA LEU A 175 -5.88 -9.73 20.53
C LEU A 175 -5.02 -8.50 20.87
N ASN A 176 -5.25 -7.87 22.02
CA ASN A 176 -4.50 -6.70 22.46
C ASN A 176 -3.21 -7.07 23.20
N GLU A 177 -3.14 -8.26 23.80
CA GLU A 177 -1.93 -8.82 24.41
C GLU A 177 -1.06 -9.61 23.41
N ASP A 178 -1.56 -9.86 22.20
CA ASP A 178 -0.82 -10.55 21.13
C ASP A 178 0.47 -9.82 20.73
N ASP A 179 1.62 -10.41 21.09
CA ASP A 179 2.95 -9.99 20.63
C ASP A 179 3.10 -10.08 19.10
N GLY A 180 2.26 -10.88 18.43
CA GLY A 180 2.19 -11.02 16.98
C GLY A 180 1.70 -9.75 16.28
N GLY A 181 1.08 -8.80 16.96
CA GLY A 181 0.55 -7.56 16.37
C GLY A 181 -0.54 -7.82 15.36
N VAL A 182 -1.51 -8.67 15.68
CA VAL A 182 -2.66 -9.03 14.83
C VAL A 182 -3.51 -7.82 14.40
N LEU A 183 -3.64 -6.80 15.24
CA LEU A 183 -4.40 -5.58 14.91
C LEU A 183 -3.64 -4.61 13.96
N VAL A 184 -2.35 -4.83 13.71
CA VAL A 184 -1.52 -3.94 12.89
C VAL A 184 -1.80 -4.17 11.40
N ASN A 185 -2.14 -3.10 10.68
CA ASN A 185 -2.20 -3.14 9.23
C ASN A 185 -0.78 -3.13 8.63
N ARG A 186 -0.26 -4.30 8.31
CA ARG A 186 1.11 -4.48 7.76
C ARG A 186 1.28 -3.86 6.39
N ALA A 187 0.21 -3.70 5.62
CA ALA A 187 0.29 -3.07 4.31
C ALA A 187 0.78 -1.61 4.40
N THR A 188 0.27 -0.84 5.35
CA THR A 188 0.58 0.60 5.51
C THR A 188 1.54 0.90 6.66
N GLN A 189 1.55 0.08 7.71
CA GLN A 189 2.33 0.30 8.94
C GLN A 189 3.52 -0.65 9.06
N GLY A 190 3.60 -1.71 8.26
CA GLY A 190 4.74 -2.62 8.23
C GLY A 190 6.03 -1.89 7.83
N GLN A 191 7.15 -2.28 8.42
CA GLN A 191 8.47 -1.69 8.15
C GLN A 191 9.47 -2.81 7.95
N TYR A 192 9.84 -3.06 6.70
CA TYR A 192 10.71 -4.17 6.35
C TYR A 192 11.89 -3.68 5.51
N ALA A 193 13.00 -4.40 5.59
CA ALA A 193 14.05 -4.25 4.61
C ALA A 193 13.47 -4.58 3.22
N PRO A 194 13.64 -3.69 2.21
CA PRO A 194 13.02 -3.86 0.90
C PRO A 194 13.63 -5.02 0.08
N GLY A 195 14.86 -5.45 0.43
CA GLY A 195 15.63 -6.40 -0.35
C GLY A 195 15.79 -5.93 -1.79
N SER A 196 15.89 -6.88 -2.72
CA SER A 196 16.16 -6.56 -4.14
C SER A 196 15.08 -5.72 -4.84
N THR A 197 13.91 -5.46 -4.23
CA THR A 197 12.96 -4.49 -4.80
C THR A 197 13.53 -3.06 -4.80
N PHE A 198 14.39 -2.72 -3.83
CA PHE A 198 15.04 -1.41 -3.74
C PHE A 198 16.02 -1.14 -4.88
N LYS A 199 16.48 -2.18 -5.59
CA LYS A 199 17.34 -2.02 -6.77
C LYS A 199 16.69 -1.18 -7.86
N VAL A 200 15.35 -1.13 -7.92
CA VAL A 200 14.63 -0.20 -8.81
C VAL A 200 14.90 1.25 -8.43
N VAL A 201 14.91 1.57 -7.13
CA VAL A 201 15.24 2.90 -6.59
C VAL A 201 16.73 3.22 -6.81
N THR A 202 17.62 2.27 -6.57
CA THR A 202 19.06 2.43 -6.84
C THR A 202 19.34 2.65 -8.33
N ALA A 203 18.65 1.93 -9.22
CA ALA A 203 18.78 2.10 -10.66
C ALA A 203 18.32 3.49 -11.12
N LEU A 204 17.21 3.99 -10.56
CA LEU A 204 16.76 5.36 -10.82
C LEU A 204 17.82 6.39 -10.43
N GLU A 205 18.38 6.27 -9.23
CA GLU A 205 19.44 7.18 -8.79
C GLU A 205 20.67 7.11 -9.70
N PHE A 206 21.10 5.91 -10.06
CA PHE A 206 22.23 5.74 -10.97
C PHE A 206 21.99 6.39 -12.34
N MET A 207 20.78 6.24 -12.90
CA MET A 207 20.40 6.90 -14.16
C MET A 207 20.40 8.43 -14.06
N ARG A 208 20.08 8.98 -12.89
CA ARG A 208 20.10 10.43 -12.62
C ARG A 208 21.50 10.97 -12.43
N GLU A 209 22.40 10.17 -11.84
CA GLU A 209 23.77 10.58 -11.55
C GLU A 209 24.70 10.40 -12.75
N ASP A 210 24.60 9.30 -13.51
CA ASP A 210 25.44 9.03 -14.69
C ASP A 210 24.63 8.99 -15.98
N SER A 211 24.77 10.04 -16.80
CA SER A 211 24.15 10.15 -18.13
C SER A 211 24.51 9.03 -19.12
N ARG A 212 25.58 8.26 -18.86
CA ARG A 212 26.06 7.13 -19.67
C ARG A 212 25.56 5.79 -19.15
N TYR A 213 24.54 5.76 -18.29
CA TYR A 213 23.98 4.53 -17.70
C TYR A 213 23.63 3.47 -18.75
N SER A 214 23.30 3.84 -19.99
CA SER A 214 23.01 2.90 -21.08
C SER A 214 24.24 2.09 -21.53
N ASN A 215 25.44 2.59 -21.25
CA ASN A 215 26.71 1.93 -21.57
C ASN A 215 27.28 1.16 -20.36
N TYR A 216 26.52 1.09 -19.26
CA TYR A 216 26.95 0.36 -18.07
C TYR A 216 27.24 -1.10 -18.41
N SER A 217 28.42 -1.58 -18.01
CA SER A 217 28.82 -2.97 -18.14
C SER A 217 29.61 -3.38 -16.91
N TYR A 218 29.26 -4.52 -16.33
CA TYR A 218 29.91 -5.06 -15.15
C TYR A 218 30.16 -6.55 -15.29
N LYS A 219 31.34 -7.01 -14.89
CA LYS A 219 31.69 -8.44 -14.88
C LYS A 219 31.44 -9.00 -13.48
N CYS A 220 30.29 -9.63 -13.30
CA CYS A 220 29.92 -10.32 -12.07
C CYS A 220 30.76 -11.60 -11.89
N GLY A 221 31.66 -11.60 -10.91
CA GLY A 221 32.42 -12.76 -10.46
C GLY A 221 31.71 -13.65 -9.42
N GLY A 222 30.47 -13.31 -9.04
CA GLY A 222 29.69 -14.01 -8.00
C GLY A 222 29.81 -13.39 -6.60
N GLU A 223 30.85 -12.61 -6.36
CA GLU A 223 31.08 -11.87 -5.12
C GLU A 223 31.79 -10.53 -5.34
N ILE A 224 31.76 -9.65 -4.33
CA ILE A 224 32.45 -8.36 -4.31
C ILE A 224 32.92 -8.04 -2.89
N GLU A 225 34.11 -7.48 -2.75
CA GLU A 225 34.65 -7.01 -1.48
C GLU A 225 34.01 -5.69 -1.06
N ALA A 226 33.70 -5.58 0.24
CA ALA A 226 33.02 -4.47 0.87
C ALA A 226 33.73 -4.11 2.18
N GLY A 227 34.93 -3.54 2.08
CA GLY A 227 35.81 -3.35 3.24
C GLY A 227 36.31 -4.70 3.75
N SER A 228 36.02 -5.04 5.01
CA SER A 228 36.38 -6.34 5.61
C SER A 228 35.35 -7.45 5.35
N ASN A 229 34.26 -7.16 4.63
CA ASN A 229 33.19 -8.10 4.35
C ASN A 229 33.19 -8.51 2.87
N THR A 230 32.70 -9.71 2.57
CA THR A 230 32.43 -10.16 1.20
C THR A 230 30.93 -10.27 1.00
N ILE A 231 30.44 -9.72 -0.10
CA ILE A 231 29.03 -9.75 -0.46
C ILE A 231 28.86 -10.66 -1.67
N HIS A 232 27.95 -11.63 -1.58
CA HIS A 232 27.71 -12.61 -2.64
C HIS A 232 26.44 -12.31 -3.45
N CYS A 233 26.42 -12.74 -4.71
CA CYS A 233 25.16 -12.96 -5.42
C CYS A 233 24.41 -14.14 -4.79
N TYR A 234 23.08 -14.14 -4.94
CA TYR A 234 22.24 -15.24 -4.46
C TYR A 234 22.75 -16.59 -4.98
N GLY A 235 22.92 -17.55 -4.07
CA GLY A 235 23.49 -18.87 -4.37
C GLY A 235 24.93 -18.86 -4.90
N GLY A 236 25.69 -17.77 -4.73
CA GLY A 236 27.05 -17.64 -5.27
C GLY A 236 27.10 -17.52 -6.80
N LYS A 237 25.98 -17.21 -7.46
CA LYS A 237 25.87 -17.27 -8.91
C LYS A 237 26.78 -16.26 -9.62
N VAL A 238 27.54 -16.75 -10.60
CA VAL A 238 28.37 -15.95 -11.51
C VAL A 238 27.53 -15.59 -12.74
N HIS A 239 27.13 -14.31 -12.87
CA HIS A 239 26.33 -13.84 -14.01
C HIS A 239 27.16 -13.47 -15.24
N GLY A 240 28.49 -13.43 -15.13
CA GLY A 240 29.35 -13.00 -16.23
C GLY A 240 29.21 -11.50 -16.48
N ARG A 241 29.24 -11.08 -17.75
CA ARG A 241 29.10 -9.67 -18.11
C ARG A 241 27.62 -9.30 -18.19
N VAL A 242 27.20 -8.30 -17.42
CA VAL A 242 25.84 -7.78 -17.37
C VAL A 242 25.82 -6.29 -17.68
N ASP A 243 24.79 -5.84 -18.39
CA ASP A 243 24.42 -4.43 -18.51
C ASP A 243 23.44 -4.04 -17.38
N LEU A 244 22.94 -2.81 -17.36
CA LEU A 244 22.04 -2.36 -16.28
C LEU A 244 20.70 -3.11 -16.28
N LYS A 245 20.22 -3.50 -17.47
CA LYS A 245 18.97 -4.26 -17.64
C LYS A 245 19.16 -5.68 -17.09
N ASP A 246 20.20 -6.37 -17.52
CA ASP A 246 20.53 -7.73 -17.08
C ASP A 246 20.88 -7.80 -15.59
N SER A 247 21.53 -6.75 -15.07
CA SER A 247 21.74 -6.61 -13.62
C SER A 247 20.43 -6.60 -12.84
N LEU A 248 19.39 -5.94 -13.36
CA LEU A 248 18.07 -5.93 -12.73
C LEU A 248 17.35 -7.26 -12.96
N ALA A 249 17.36 -7.80 -14.19
CA ALA A 249 16.74 -9.06 -14.61
C ALA A 249 17.19 -10.24 -13.74
N TYR A 250 18.51 -10.42 -13.60
CA TYR A 250 19.11 -11.47 -12.79
C TYR A 250 19.26 -11.08 -11.32
N SER A 251 18.86 -9.86 -10.95
CA SER A 251 18.98 -9.34 -9.60
C SER A 251 20.43 -9.41 -9.05
N CYS A 252 21.43 -9.11 -9.88
CA CYS A 252 22.85 -9.26 -9.56
C CYS A 252 23.28 -8.35 -8.39
N ASN A 253 23.52 -8.92 -7.21
CA ASN A 253 23.92 -8.16 -6.00
C ASN A 253 25.22 -7.39 -6.23
N THR A 254 26.24 -8.04 -6.79
CA THR A 254 27.58 -7.45 -6.95
C THR A 254 27.59 -6.28 -7.92
N SER A 255 26.77 -6.32 -8.98
CA SER A 255 26.57 -5.17 -9.86
C SER A 255 25.93 -3.99 -9.13
N PHE A 256 24.89 -4.22 -8.32
CA PHE A 256 24.25 -3.16 -7.54
C PHE A 256 25.14 -2.65 -6.39
N CYS A 257 26.02 -3.47 -5.82
CA CYS A 257 27.08 -3.01 -4.91
C CYS A 257 28.05 -2.07 -5.63
N ASN A 258 28.51 -2.45 -6.82
CA ASN A 258 29.40 -1.62 -7.63
C ASN A 258 28.75 -0.29 -8.01
N ILE A 259 27.45 -0.30 -8.34
CA ILE A 259 26.70 0.94 -8.54
C ILE A 259 26.68 1.75 -7.23
N GLY A 260 26.26 1.13 -6.12
CA GLY A 260 26.13 1.77 -4.82
C GLY A 260 27.41 2.38 -4.25
N SER A 261 28.57 1.77 -4.51
CA SER A 261 29.87 2.31 -4.10
C SER A 261 30.23 3.59 -4.86
N GLY A 262 29.73 3.73 -6.10
CA GLY A 262 29.92 4.92 -6.93
C GLY A 262 28.94 6.06 -6.66
N LEU A 263 27.76 5.79 -6.12
CA LEU A 263 26.70 6.80 -5.93
C LEU A 263 27.06 7.86 -4.88
N GLN A 264 26.76 9.13 -5.18
CA GLN A 264 26.84 10.22 -4.21
C GLN A 264 25.71 10.12 -3.17
N ILE A 265 26.07 9.92 -1.90
CA ILE A 265 25.10 9.72 -0.80
C ILE A 265 24.04 10.82 -0.74
N GLU A 266 24.44 12.08 -0.89
CA GLU A 266 23.49 13.21 -0.83
C GLU A 266 22.51 13.23 -2.01
N LYS A 267 22.96 12.85 -3.21
CA LYS A 267 22.07 12.71 -4.38
C LYS A 267 21.13 11.53 -4.21
N PHE A 268 21.63 10.41 -3.69
CA PHE A 268 20.79 9.25 -3.40
C PHE A 268 19.72 9.57 -2.35
N ARG A 269 20.09 10.28 -1.27
CA ARG A 269 19.15 10.81 -0.27
C ARG A 269 18.12 11.77 -0.88
N LYS A 270 18.52 12.58 -1.86
CA LYS A 270 17.59 13.47 -2.56
C LYS A 270 16.59 12.67 -3.38
N THR A 271 17.03 11.69 -4.16
CA THR A 271 16.14 10.82 -4.94
C THR A 271 15.19 10.04 -4.04
N THR A 272 15.66 9.45 -2.94
CA THR A 272 14.76 8.74 -2.02
C THR A 272 13.72 9.66 -1.36
N LYS A 273 14.09 10.90 -1.02
CA LYS A 273 13.11 11.91 -0.56
C LYS A 273 12.11 12.33 -1.64
N GLU A 274 12.53 12.42 -2.90
CA GLU A 274 11.61 12.67 -4.02
C GLU A 274 10.59 11.54 -4.16
N LEU A 275 11.05 10.30 -3.97
CA LEU A 275 10.27 9.07 -3.87
C LEU A 275 9.56 8.86 -2.52
N LEU A 276 9.44 9.90 -1.67
CA LEU A 276 8.66 9.89 -0.41
C LEU A 276 9.26 9.10 0.79
N PHE A 277 10.52 8.66 0.73
CA PHE A 277 11.21 8.24 1.95
C PHE A 277 11.40 9.42 2.92
N ASP A 278 11.32 9.14 4.21
CA ASP A 278 11.35 10.13 5.29
C ASP A 278 10.21 11.19 5.21
N ARG A 279 9.11 10.89 4.49
CA ARG A 279 7.95 11.79 4.30
C ARG A 279 6.64 11.11 4.72
N ASP A 280 5.61 11.92 4.91
CA ASP A 280 4.24 11.44 5.03
C ASP A 280 3.76 10.85 3.69
N LEU A 281 3.05 9.73 3.76
CA LEU A 281 2.48 9.05 2.60
C LEU A 281 1.01 9.47 2.42
N PRO A 282 0.50 9.56 1.19
CA PRO A 282 -0.89 9.97 0.95
C PRO A 282 -1.89 8.85 1.26
N SER A 283 -2.09 8.51 2.53
CA SER A 283 -2.98 7.42 2.98
C SER A 283 -4.15 7.94 3.78
N ASP A 284 -5.36 7.41 3.52
CA ASP A 284 -6.54 7.62 4.37
C ASP A 284 -6.48 6.80 5.67
N LEU A 285 -5.74 5.69 5.66
CA LEU A 285 -5.52 4.83 6.83
C LEU A 285 -4.24 5.21 7.58
N PRO A 286 -4.12 4.88 8.88
CA PRO A 286 -2.87 5.03 9.62
C PRO A 286 -1.71 4.36 8.88
N PHE A 287 -0.55 5.03 8.85
CA PHE A 287 0.65 4.54 8.17
C PHE A 287 1.90 4.84 9.00
N LYS A 288 3.01 4.14 8.69
CA LYS A 288 4.33 4.48 9.23
C LYS A 288 5.23 4.99 8.10
N LYS A 289 5.95 6.08 8.37
CA LYS A 289 6.93 6.65 7.43
C LYS A 289 8.04 5.64 7.16
N SER A 290 8.26 5.32 5.90
CA SER A 290 9.45 4.57 5.47
C SER A 290 10.71 5.40 5.66
N LYS A 291 11.82 4.74 5.99
CA LYS A 291 13.07 5.38 6.36
C LYS A 291 14.18 5.00 5.39
N PHE A 292 14.93 6.00 4.94
CA PHE A 292 16.17 5.77 4.21
C PHE A 292 17.37 5.96 5.14
N ALA A 293 18.11 4.88 5.39
CA ALA A 293 19.06 4.83 6.50
C ALA A 293 20.44 5.44 6.21
N LEU A 294 20.84 5.54 4.93
CA LEU A 294 22.21 5.92 4.58
C LEU A 294 22.55 7.35 5.06
N THR A 295 23.65 7.48 5.80
CA THR A 295 24.18 8.76 6.29
C THR A 295 25.45 9.15 5.56
N LYS A 296 25.86 10.42 5.65
CA LYS A 296 27.10 10.92 5.04
C LYS A 296 28.39 10.23 5.52
N HIS A 297 28.33 9.50 6.63
CA HIS A 297 29.46 8.78 7.22
C HIS A 297 29.41 7.28 6.95
N ALA A 298 28.47 6.82 6.12
CA ALA A 298 28.32 5.40 5.81
C ALA A 298 29.58 4.82 5.17
N GLY A 299 30.06 3.72 5.75
CA GLY A 299 31.21 2.98 5.23
C GLY A 299 30.90 2.28 3.90
N PRO A 300 31.92 1.75 3.19
CA PRO A 300 31.74 1.07 1.91
C PRO A 300 30.69 -0.06 1.95
N ALA A 301 30.73 -0.90 2.99
CA ALA A 301 29.79 -2.01 3.15
C ALA A 301 28.33 -1.54 3.32
N GLU A 302 28.10 -0.53 4.15
CA GLU A 302 26.75 0.02 4.38
C GLU A 302 26.16 0.62 3.10
N ARG A 303 26.98 1.31 2.29
CA ARG A 303 26.58 1.85 0.99
C ARG A 303 26.22 0.73 0.01
N MET A 304 27.07 -0.29 -0.11
CA MET A 304 26.84 -1.43 -1.00
C MET A 304 25.61 -2.25 -0.61
N MET A 305 25.42 -2.50 0.69
CA MET A 305 24.26 -3.23 1.21
C MET A 305 22.97 -2.43 1.01
N THR A 306 22.97 -1.14 1.34
CA THR A 306 21.81 -0.28 1.10
C THR A 306 21.43 -0.24 -0.37
N ALA A 307 22.41 -0.15 -1.28
CA ALA A 307 22.15 -0.09 -2.72
C ALA A 307 21.50 -1.36 -3.30
N MET A 308 21.72 -2.53 -2.68
CA MET A 308 21.00 -3.75 -3.06
C MET A 308 19.68 -3.97 -2.28
N GLY A 309 19.37 -3.07 -1.34
CA GLY A 309 18.19 -3.11 -0.48
C GLY A 309 18.34 -3.92 0.81
N GLN A 310 19.57 -4.22 1.23
CA GLN A 310 19.89 -4.78 2.54
C GLN A 310 20.33 -3.68 3.52
N GLY A 311 20.38 -4.00 4.81
CA GLY A 311 20.76 -3.05 5.86
C GLY A 311 19.54 -2.41 6.54
N GLN A 312 19.66 -1.15 6.92
CA GLN A 312 18.71 -0.51 7.86
C GLN A 312 17.58 0.29 7.19
N THR A 313 17.56 0.38 5.85
CA THR A 313 16.46 1.03 5.12
C THR A 313 15.18 0.22 5.30
N GLN A 314 14.09 0.89 5.68
CA GLN A 314 12.80 0.25 5.97
C GLN A 314 11.70 0.86 5.10
N VAL A 315 10.85 0.00 4.54
CA VAL A 315 9.74 0.40 3.67
C VAL A 315 8.48 -0.42 3.97
N SER A 316 7.30 0.17 3.71
CA SER A 316 6.02 -0.54 3.74
C SER A 316 5.63 -1.06 2.35
N PRO A 317 4.85 -2.14 2.25
CA PRO A 317 4.31 -2.63 0.99
C PRO A 317 3.50 -1.57 0.25
N TYR A 318 2.70 -0.79 0.99
CA TYR A 318 1.97 0.34 0.44
C TYR A 318 2.91 1.34 -0.24
N HIS A 319 4.01 1.74 0.41
CA HIS A 319 4.94 2.69 -0.18
C HIS A 319 5.63 2.15 -1.44
N MET A 320 6.00 0.87 -1.44
CA MET A 320 6.54 0.21 -2.65
C MET A 320 5.51 0.15 -3.79
N ALA A 321 4.22 -0.05 -3.48
CA ALA A 321 3.14 0.05 -4.46
C ALA A 321 3.01 1.48 -5.03
N LEU A 322 3.18 2.53 -4.21
CA LEU A 322 3.15 3.92 -4.70
C LEU A 322 4.30 4.23 -5.67
N ILE A 323 5.53 3.82 -5.32
CA ILE A 323 6.69 4.01 -6.21
C ILE A 323 6.48 3.27 -7.53
N THR A 324 5.99 2.02 -7.46
CA THR A 324 5.72 1.19 -8.64
C THR A 324 4.58 1.77 -9.47
N SER A 325 3.54 2.33 -8.84
CA SER A 325 2.43 3.02 -9.51
C SER A 325 2.91 4.24 -10.29
N ALA A 326 3.86 5.01 -9.73
CA ALA A 326 4.47 6.11 -10.46
C ALA A 326 5.27 5.60 -11.67
N ILE A 327 6.00 4.49 -11.57
CA ILE A 327 6.71 3.90 -12.72
C ILE A 327 5.71 3.47 -13.81
N ALA A 328 4.61 2.82 -13.42
CA ALA A 328 3.55 2.41 -14.33
C ALA A 328 2.87 3.62 -15.01
N ASN A 329 2.65 4.71 -14.27
CA ASN A 329 1.96 5.90 -14.73
C ASN A 329 2.91 7.03 -15.17
N SER A 330 3.93 6.70 -15.96
CA SER A 330 4.84 7.68 -16.61
C SER A 330 5.50 8.67 -15.66
N GLY A 331 5.78 8.23 -14.43
CA GLY A 331 6.42 8.99 -13.37
C GLY A 331 5.49 9.78 -12.46
N THR A 332 4.18 9.78 -12.73
CA THR A 332 3.17 10.48 -11.92
C THR A 332 2.51 9.54 -10.94
N LEU A 333 2.59 9.86 -9.64
CA LEU A 333 1.78 9.21 -8.62
C LEU A 333 0.40 9.88 -8.55
N MET A 334 -0.64 9.10 -8.79
CA MET A 334 -2.03 9.49 -8.48
C MET A 334 -2.25 9.42 -6.98
N LYS A 335 -3.11 10.30 -6.45
CA LYS A 335 -3.49 10.27 -5.03
C LYS A 335 -4.29 9.01 -4.78
N PRO A 336 -3.78 8.06 -3.98
CA PRO A 336 -4.46 6.82 -3.76
C PRO A 336 -5.67 7.01 -2.83
N TYR A 337 -6.71 6.21 -3.01
CA TYR A 337 -7.94 6.30 -2.20
C TYR A 337 -8.66 4.95 -2.14
N LEU A 338 -9.44 4.77 -1.06
CA LEU A 338 -10.21 3.55 -0.77
C LEU A 338 -11.73 3.70 -0.98
N VAL A 339 -12.23 4.93 -1.10
CA VAL A 339 -13.66 5.23 -1.22
C VAL A 339 -13.95 5.79 -2.60
N ASP A 340 -14.74 5.10 -3.43
CA ASP A 340 -15.17 5.62 -4.73
C ASP A 340 -16.28 6.64 -4.58
N SER A 341 -17.31 6.34 -3.79
CA SER A 341 -18.46 7.22 -3.60
C SER A 341 -19.19 7.02 -2.28
N ILE A 342 -19.98 8.03 -1.90
CA ILE A 342 -20.99 7.94 -0.86
C ILE A 342 -22.35 7.93 -1.56
N THR A 343 -23.22 7.00 -1.20
CA THR A 343 -24.59 6.92 -1.72
C THR A 343 -25.59 7.00 -0.58
N SER A 344 -26.83 7.42 -0.86
CA SER A 344 -27.93 7.19 0.07
C SER A 344 -28.08 5.68 0.32
N TYR A 345 -28.83 5.32 1.38
CA TYR A 345 -29.16 3.92 1.65
C TYR A 345 -29.87 3.23 0.46
N SER A 346 -30.56 4.01 -0.39
CA SER A 346 -31.24 3.56 -1.61
C SER A 346 -30.35 3.52 -2.86
N GLY A 347 -29.06 3.87 -2.75
CA GLY A 347 -28.08 3.82 -3.85
C GLY A 347 -27.97 5.10 -4.70
N THR A 348 -28.65 6.19 -4.33
CA THR A 348 -28.48 7.48 -5.03
C THR A 348 -27.13 8.09 -4.68
N ILE A 349 -26.32 8.45 -5.67
CA ILE A 349 -24.98 9.03 -5.43
C ILE A 349 -25.12 10.39 -4.74
N VAL A 350 -24.52 10.51 -3.56
CA VAL A 350 -24.43 11.76 -2.78
C VAL A 350 -23.13 12.49 -3.12
N SER A 351 -22.03 11.76 -3.19
CA SER A 351 -20.73 12.30 -3.60
C SER A 351 -19.87 11.21 -4.23
N LYS A 352 -18.93 11.60 -5.09
CA LYS A 352 -18.01 10.69 -5.78
C LYS A 352 -16.60 11.27 -5.79
N ASN A 353 -15.63 10.49 -5.33
CA ASN A 353 -14.23 10.84 -5.43
C ASN A 353 -13.77 10.74 -6.90
N LYS A 354 -12.95 11.70 -7.31
CA LYS A 354 -12.37 11.75 -8.65
C LYS A 354 -10.86 11.51 -8.53
N PRO A 355 -10.25 10.77 -9.48
CA PRO A 355 -8.80 10.66 -9.56
C PRO A 355 -8.15 12.04 -9.55
N ASP A 356 -7.12 12.18 -8.72
CA ASP A 356 -6.36 13.42 -8.59
C ASP A 356 -4.87 13.11 -8.59
N LYS A 357 -4.08 14.04 -9.11
CA LYS A 357 -2.63 13.90 -9.16
C LYS A 357 -2.06 14.23 -7.77
N TYR A 358 -1.28 13.33 -7.20
CA TYR A 358 -0.57 13.62 -5.96
C TYR A 358 0.76 14.34 -6.24
N LYS A 359 1.65 13.71 -7.02
CA LYS A 359 3.00 14.22 -7.25
C LYS A 359 3.67 13.55 -8.45
N GLU A 360 4.55 14.27 -9.14
CA GLU A 360 5.54 13.65 -10.04
C GLU A 360 6.73 13.15 -9.22
N LEU A 361 6.96 11.84 -9.22
CA LEU A 361 8.08 11.21 -8.50
C LEU A 361 9.32 11.07 -9.39
N MET A 362 9.12 10.94 -10.69
CA MET A 362 10.19 10.77 -11.68
C MET A 362 9.74 11.26 -13.05
N LYS A 363 10.70 11.46 -13.96
CA LYS A 363 10.41 11.91 -15.32
C LYS A 363 9.82 10.76 -16.15
N PRO A 364 9.01 11.04 -17.19
CA PRO A 364 8.47 10.00 -18.07
C PRO A 364 9.54 9.10 -18.69
N LYS A 365 10.69 9.66 -19.10
CA LYS A 365 11.83 8.89 -19.63
C LYS A 365 12.44 7.96 -18.58
N GLU A 366 12.51 8.38 -17.32
CA GLU A 366 13.01 7.56 -16.21
C GLU A 366 12.06 6.39 -15.96
N ALA A 367 10.76 6.67 -15.85
CA ALA A 367 9.72 5.66 -15.66
C ALA A 367 9.68 4.63 -16.79
N ALA A 368 9.70 5.09 -18.06
CA ALA A 368 9.71 4.20 -19.22
C ALA A 368 10.93 3.27 -19.24
N GLN A 369 12.11 3.81 -18.88
CA GLN A 369 13.34 3.03 -18.85
C GLN A 369 13.35 2.01 -17.71
N LEU A 370 12.87 2.38 -16.51
CA LEU A 370 12.72 1.45 -15.39
C LEU A 370 11.71 0.35 -15.71
N LYS A 371 10.58 0.70 -16.30
CA LYS A 371 9.55 -0.26 -16.72
C LYS A 371 10.13 -1.32 -17.68
N LYS A 372 10.92 -0.89 -18.67
CA LYS A 372 11.63 -1.80 -19.59
C LYS A 372 12.65 -2.70 -18.88
N TYR A 373 13.35 -2.21 -17.86
CA TYR A 373 14.23 -3.06 -17.06
C TYR A 373 13.44 -4.04 -16.20
N MET A 374 12.32 -3.61 -15.62
CA MET A 374 11.43 -4.47 -14.82
C MET A 374 10.76 -5.55 -15.66
N GLU A 375 10.44 -5.28 -16.92
CA GLU A 375 9.94 -6.26 -17.90
C GLU A 375 10.96 -7.38 -18.14
N SER A 376 12.26 -7.08 -18.22
CA SER A 376 13.27 -8.13 -18.35
C SER A 376 13.34 -9.09 -17.15
N VAL A 377 12.86 -8.66 -15.98
CA VAL A 377 12.80 -9.51 -14.77
C VAL A 377 11.73 -10.59 -14.91
N THR A 378 10.62 -10.27 -15.56
CA THR A 378 9.48 -11.16 -15.80
C THR A 378 9.60 -11.94 -17.10
N ASP A 379 10.32 -11.43 -18.08
CA ASP A 379 10.57 -12.11 -19.36
C ASP A 379 11.58 -13.27 -19.21
N TYR A 380 12.79 -12.99 -18.72
CA TYR A 380 13.87 -13.99 -18.61
C TYR A 380 14.60 -13.97 -17.26
N GLY A 381 14.15 -13.13 -16.33
CA GLY A 381 14.82 -12.89 -15.05
C GLY A 381 14.23 -13.68 -13.88
N THR A 382 14.38 -13.12 -12.68
CA THR A 382 13.98 -13.78 -11.42
C THR A 382 12.46 -13.93 -11.22
N ALA A 383 11.64 -13.33 -12.07
CA ALA A 383 10.18 -13.40 -12.03
C ALA A 383 9.58 -14.09 -13.27
N SER A 384 10.35 -14.93 -13.97
CA SER A 384 9.93 -15.60 -15.21
C SER A 384 8.68 -16.47 -15.10
N VAL A 385 8.26 -16.84 -13.88
CA VAL A 385 6.97 -17.50 -13.62
C VAL A 385 5.75 -16.68 -14.08
N LEU A 386 5.93 -15.38 -14.30
CA LEU A 386 4.91 -14.47 -14.85
C LEU A 386 4.98 -14.35 -16.39
N GLY A 387 5.95 -14.98 -17.05
CA GLY A 387 6.17 -14.84 -18.51
C GLY A 387 5.09 -15.51 -19.37
N ASP A 388 4.45 -16.56 -18.85
CA ASP A 388 3.40 -17.33 -19.57
C ASP A 388 1.97 -16.82 -19.31
N ALA A 389 1.82 -15.64 -18.70
CA ALA A 389 0.51 -15.06 -18.41
C ALA A 389 -0.18 -14.50 -19.68
N GLU A 390 -1.51 -14.40 -19.67
CA GLU A 390 -2.29 -13.82 -20.78
C GLU A 390 -2.09 -12.30 -20.91
N TYR A 391 -1.51 -11.67 -19.89
CA TYR A 391 -1.18 -10.26 -19.82
C TYR A 391 0.34 -10.09 -19.74
N THR A 392 0.86 -8.98 -20.28
CA THR A 392 2.28 -8.65 -20.14
C THR A 392 2.57 -8.19 -18.71
N THR A 393 3.77 -8.49 -18.20
CA THR A 393 4.16 -8.10 -16.84
C THR A 393 5.52 -7.45 -16.81
N ALA A 394 5.71 -6.57 -15.82
CA ALA A 394 7.01 -6.04 -15.43
C ALA A 394 7.10 -6.05 -13.91
N GLY A 395 8.25 -6.36 -13.32
CA GLY A 395 8.33 -6.39 -11.87
C GLY A 395 9.74 -6.50 -11.30
N LYS A 396 9.80 -6.73 -9.99
CA LYS A 396 11.03 -7.05 -9.28
C LYS A 396 10.75 -7.92 -8.08
N THR A 397 11.39 -9.09 -8.03
CA THR A 397 11.43 -9.90 -6.80
C THR A 397 12.43 -9.29 -5.80
N GLY A 398 12.16 -9.51 -4.52
CA GLY A 398 13.07 -9.21 -3.43
C GLY A 398 13.18 -10.36 -2.45
N THR A 399 14.37 -10.50 -1.90
CA THR A 399 14.66 -11.30 -0.73
C THR A 399 15.42 -10.40 0.22
N ALA A 400 14.96 -10.29 1.47
CA ALA A 400 15.63 -9.49 2.50
C ALA A 400 15.93 -10.40 3.71
N GLU A 401 17.17 -10.35 4.20
CA GLU A 401 17.61 -11.26 5.25
C GLU A 401 16.93 -10.88 6.57
N TYR A 402 16.30 -11.84 7.26
CA TYR A 402 15.66 -11.59 8.54
C TYR A 402 16.62 -11.88 9.71
N SER A 403 16.80 -10.89 10.58
CA SER A 403 17.85 -10.90 11.59
C SER A 403 17.49 -11.76 12.81
N SER A 404 17.89 -13.03 12.79
CA SER A 404 18.35 -13.86 13.92
C SER A 404 18.40 -15.35 13.53
N ASP A 405 17.56 -15.73 12.57
CA ASP A 405 17.50 -17.07 11.99
C ASP A 405 17.98 -17.01 10.54
N LYS A 406 19.16 -17.56 10.27
CA LYS A 406 19.79 -17.56 8.93
C LYS A 406 18.99 -18.35 7.87
N GLY A 407 17.89 -19.01 8.26
CA GLY A 407 17.02 -19.77 7.37
C GLY A 407 15.74 -19.07 6.93
N LYS A 408 15.45 -17.84 7.38
CA LYS A 408 14.20 -17.15 7.04
C LYS A 408 14.47 -15.77 6.44
N ASP A 409 13.86 -15.51 5.30
CA ASP A 409 13.96 -14.23 4.60
C ASP A 409 12.58 -13.63 4.37
N HIS A 410 12.48 -12.31 4.25
CA HIS A 410 11.27 -11.71 3.70
C HIS A 410 11.22 -11.91 2.19
N SER A 411 10.15 -12.53 1.69
CA SER A 411 9.89 -12.61 0.26
C SER A 411 9.12 -11.38 -0.19
N TRP A 412 9.63 -10.70 -1.20
CA TRP A 412 9.06 -9.48 -1.75
C TRP A 412 8.77 -9.62 -3.24
N PHE A 413 7.73 -8.94 -3.69
CA PHE A 413 7.51 -8.69 -5.10
C PHE A 413 6.80 -7.35 -5.31
N ILE A 414 7.26 -6.59 -6.29
CA ILE A 414 6.52 -5.47 -6.87
C ILE A 414 6.31 -5.75 -8.36
N GLY A 415 5.12 -5.46 -8.88
CA GLY A 415 4.78 -5.75 -10.27
C GLY A 415 3.76 -4.79 -10.87
N ILE A 416 3.77 -4.78 -12.19
CA ILE A 416 2.91 -4.03 -13.10
C ILE A 416 2.36 -5.05 -14.09
N ALA A 417 1.05 -5.04 -14.33
CA ALA A 417 0.43 -5.78 -15.41
C ALA A 417 0.06 -4.85 -16.58
N ASN A 418 -0.04 -5.41 -17.80
CA ASN A 418 -0.22 -4.71 -19.07
C ASN A 418 0.83 -3.61 -19.32
N VAL A 419 2.08 -4.00 -19.56
CA VAL A 419 3.25 -3.10 -19.64
C VAL A 419 3.03 -1.89 -20.55
N ASP A 420 2.39 -2.04 -21.70
CA ASP A 420 2.12 -0.94 -22.64
C ASP A 420 1.06 0.04 -22.13
N ASN A 421 0.00 -0.47 -21.49
CA ASN A 421 -1.06 0.32 -20.88
C ASN A 421 -1.37 -0.18 -19.46
N PRO A 422 -0.55 0.20 -18.46
CA PRO A 422 -0.66 -0.36 -17.13
C PRO A 422 -1.97 -0.03 -16.44
N ASP A 423 -2.68 -1.06 -15.98
CA ASP A 423 -3.96 -0.98 -15.30
C ASP A 423 -3.93 -1.53 -13.87
N LEU A 424 -2.94 -2.36 -13.53
CA LEU A 424 -2.76 -2.87 -12.17
C LEU A 424 -1.30 -2.88 -11.72
N VAL A 425 -1.08 -2.41 -10.50
CA VAL A 425 0.17 -2.54 -9.74
C VAL A 425 -0.07 -3.35 -8.48
N VAL A 426 0.84 -4.29 -8.19
CA VAL A 426 0.78 -5.14 -6.99
C VAL A 426 2.09 -5.05 -6.23
N SER A 427 2.01 -4.93 -4.90
CA SER A 427 3.14 -5.09 -3.98
C SER A 427 2.80 -6.14 -2.93
N VAL A 428 3.69 -7.13 -2.77
CA VAL A 428 3.53 -8.23 -1.81
C VAL A 428 4.78 -8.34 -0.95
N VAL A 429 4.58 -8.53 0.35
CA VAL A 429 5.60 -9.01 1.28
C VAL A 429 5.08 -10.25 2.02
N ILE A 430 5.94 -11.24 2.18
CA ILE A 430 5.74 -12.39 3.06
C ILE A 430 6.88 -12.38 4.08
N GLU A 431 6.53 -12.25 5.35
CA GLU A 431 7.47 -12.26 6.46
C GLU A 431 8.02 -13.67 6.69
N ALA A 432 9.30 -13.75 7.06
CA ALA A 432 9.99 -14.98 7.45
C ALA A 432 9.66 -16.21 6.59
N SER A 433 9.63 -16.04 5.26
CA SER A 433 9.43 -17.14 4.31
C SER A 433 10.63 -18.09 4.40
N ASP A 434 10.33 -19.39 4.49
CA ASP A 434 11.27 -20.50 4.39
C ASP A 434 11.65 -20.83 2.92
N GLY A 435 11.22 -19.99 1.97
CA GLY A 435 11.41 -20.17 0.54
C GLY A 435 10.30 -20.98 -0.14
N THR A 436 9.39 -21.60 0.60
CA THR A 436 8.22 -22.32 0.02
C THR A 436 7.17 -21.35 -0.50
N SER A 437 6.90 -20.29 0.25
CA SER A 437 5.93 -19.24 -0.13
C SER A 437 6.64 -18.04 -0.75
N LYS A 438 6.38 -17.78 -2.04
CA LYS A 438 7.00 -16.69 -2.80
C LYS A 438 6.00 -15.59 -3.10
N ALA A 439 6.37 -14.36 -2.79
CA ALA A 439 5.56 -13.17 -3.03
C ALA A 439 5.13 -12.99 -4.51
N VAL A 440 5.98 -13.42 -5.46
CA VAL A 440 5.64 -13.40 -6.89
C VAL A 440 4.48 -14.32 -7.26
N ASN A 441 4.33 -15.46 -6.58
CA ASN A 441 3.21 -16.39 -6.83
C ASN A 441 1.89 -15.82 -6.30
N VAL A 442 1.94 -15.13 -5.15
CA VAL A 442 0.79 -14.39 -4.62
C VAL A 442 0.39 -13.29 -5.61
N ALA A 443 1.35 -12.50 -6.09
CA ALA A 443 1.07 -11.46 -7.07
C ALA A 443 0.49 -12.03 -8.38
N LYS A 444 0.96 -13.21 -8.83
CA LYS A 444 0.36 -13.91 -9.97
C LYS A 444 -1.12 -14.15 -9.75
N LYS A 445 -1.53 -14.67 -8.59
CA LYS A 445 -2.95 -14.92 -8.26
C LYS A 445 -3.79 -13.64 -8.26
N VAL A 446 -3.22 -12.53 -7.80
CA VAL A 446 -3.90 -11.22 -7.83
C VAL A 446 -4.07 -10.73 -9.27
N PHE A 447 -3.04 -10.86 -10.09
CA PHE A 447 -3.14 -10.51 -11.51
C PHE A 447 -4.13 -11.42 -12.26
N ASP A 448 -4.06 -12.74 -12.05
CA ASP A 448 -4.96 -13.74 -12.64
C ASP A 448 -6.43 -13.51 -12.24
N ALA A 449 -6.71 -12.89 -11.09
CA ALA A 449 -8.08 -12.57 -10.66
C ALA A 449 -8.58 -11.23 -11.20
N TYR A 450 -7.68 -10.37 -11.68
CA TYR A 450 -8.03 -9.07 -12.27
C TYR A 450 -8.46 -9.20 -13.73
N TYR A 451 -7.96 -10.20 -14.46
CA TYR A 451 -8.25 -10.49 -15.87
C TYR A 451 -9.07 -11.76 -15.99
#